data_AF-A0A1H1RQ00-F1
#
_entry.id   AF-A0A1H1RQ00-F1
#
_cell.length_a   1.000
_cell.length_b   1.000
_cell.length_c   1.000
_cell.angle_alpha   90.00
_cell.angle_beta   90.00
_cell.angle_gamma   90.00
#
_symmetry.space_group_name_H-M   'P 1'
#
loop_
_entity.id
_entity.type
_entity.pdbx_description
1 polymer ?
#
loop_
_entity_poly.entity_id
_entity_poly.type
_entity_poly.pdbx_seq_one_letter_code
_entity_poly.pdbx_strand_id
1 'polypeptide(L)'
;MSDEVQGVAFGGPLERLRQAARVDLPRLADEYAQIRNACETTTSYDDRLDRPGYFGSPMLKNSWTQLRDVVWSAAGETSDNLWELSRGLDAALARFVHEDTTAAAEMLKIRNQVEGDRSTGNDEWTAGHDDGHYPR
;
A
#
# COMPACT_ATOMS: atom_id res chain seq x y z
N MET A 1 -21.07 -18.84 18.16
CA MET A 1 -19.65 -18.50 18.01
C MET A 1 -19.26 -18.65 16.55
N SER A 2 -19.50 -17.64 15.70
CA SER A 2 -19.18 -17.74 14.27
C SER A 2 -19.12 -16.39 13.53
N ASP A 3 -18.72 -15.28 14.18
CA ASP A 3 -18.59 -13.98 13.49
C ASP A 3 -17.15 -13.48 13.35
N GLU A 4 -16.14 -14.22 13.84
CA GLU A 4 -14.75 -13.73 13.82
C GLU A 4 -13.96 -14.07 12.55
N VAL A 5 -14.50 -14.82 11.60
CA VAL A 5 -13.68 -15.40 10.51
C VAL A 5 -13.68 -14.60 9.21
N GLN A 6 -14.60 -13.66 9.00
CA GLN A 6 -14.69 -12.95 7.70
C GLN A 6 -13.85 -11.66 7.59
N GLY A 7 -13.43 -11.04 8.69
CA GLY A 7 -12.56 -9.86 8.67
C GLY A 7 -11.04 -10.14 8.71
N VAL A 8 -10.64 -11.37 9.05
CA VAL A 8 -9.25 -11.70 9.41
C VAL A 8 -8.39 -12.13 8.21
N ALA A 9 -8.99 -12.62 7.13
CA ALA A 9 -8.24 -13.17 6.00
C ALA A 9 -7.49 -12.09 5.17
N PHE A 10 -7.98 -10.85 5.14
CA PHE A 10 -7.38 -9.74 4.38
C PHE A 10 -6.77 -8.63 5.25
N GLY A 11 -7.19 -8.47 6.51
CA GLY A 11 -6.77 -7.36 7.37
C GLY A 11 -5.26 -7.35 7.68
N GLY A 12 -4.68 -8.49 8.02
CA GLY A 12 -3.25 -8.58 8.37
C GLY A 12 -2.30 -8.24 7.20
N PRO A 13 -2.45 -8.88 6.03
CA PRO A 13 -1.66 -8.55 4.84
C PRO A 13 -1.87 -7.12 4.32
N LEU A 14 -3.10 -6.61 4.30
CA LEU A 14 -3.38 -5.22 3.88
C LEU A 14 -2.76 -4.21 4.83
N GLU A 15 -2.81 -4.47 6.14
CA GLU A 15 -2.19 -3.58 7.12
C GLU A 15 -0.66 -3.57 6.99
N ARG A 16 -0.04 -4.73 6.68
CA ARG A 16 1.39 -4.77 6.35
C ARG A 16 1.72 -3.99 5.09
N LEU A 17 0.90 -4.07 4.04
CA LEU A 17 1.10 -3.27 2.83
C LEU A 17 0.91 -1.77 3.10
N ARG A 18 -0.04 -1.42 3.96
CA ARG A 18 -0.27 -0.04 4.40
C ARG A 18 0.91 0.51 5.18
N GLN A 19 1.46 -0.28 6.10
CA GLN A 19 2.66 0.03 6.85
C GLN A 19 3.86 0.22 5.91
N ALA A 20 4.04 -0.70 4.96
CA ALA A 20 5.12 -0.62 3.97
C ALA A 20 5.01 0.67 3.13
N ALA A 21 3.81 0.99 2.64
CA ALA A 21 3.56 2.18 1.83
C ALA A 21 3.79 3.48 2.61
N ARG A 22 3.29 3.58 3.84
CA ARG A 22 3.23 4.85 4.58
C ARG A 22 4.43 5.12 5.48
N VAL A 23 5.16 4.08 5.85
CA VAL A 23 6.23 4.19 6.84
C VAL A 23 7.53 3.62 6.30
N ASP A 24 7.56 2.35 5.91
CA ASP A 24 8.83 1.67 5.65
C ASP A 24 9.52 2.18 4.38
N LEU A 25 8.76 2.31 3.27
CA LEU A 25 9.29 2.82 2.00
C LEU A 25 9.70 4.31 2.08
N PRO A 26 8.88 5.22 2.63
CA PRO A 26 9.31 6.61 2.86
C PRO A 26 10.55 6.70 3.74
N ARG A 27 10.62 5.92 4.82
CA ARG A 27 11.77 5.93 5.72
C ARG A 27 13.04 5.47 5.00
N LEU A 28 12.97 4.39 4.22
CA LEU A 28 14.11 3.94 3.42
C LEU A 28 14.50 5.00 2.39
N ALA A 29 13.53 5.65 1.74
CA ALA A 29 13.80 6.74 0.81
C ALA A 29 14.55 7.89 1.49
N ASP A 30 14.14 8.29 2.69
CA ASP A 30 14.82 9.32 3.48
C ASP A 30 16.25 8.89 3.87
N GLU A 31 16.48 7.62 4.19
CA GLU A 31 17.83 7.09 4.46
C GLU A 31 18.72 7.21 3.21
N TYR A 32 18.22 6.90 2.01
CA TYR A 32 18.95 7.10 0.75
C TYR A 32 19.16 8.58 0.42
N ALA A 33 18.18 9.44 0.70
CA ALA A 33 18.31 10.89 0.55
C ALA A 33 19.41 11.46 1.48
N GLN A 34 19.56 10.92 2.70
CA GLN A 34 20.65 11.29 3.60
C GLN A 34 22.02 10.89 3.04
N ILE A 35 22.14 9.70 2.43
CA ILE A 35 23.39 9.27 1.76
C ILE A 35 23.72 10.24 0.62
N ARG A 36 22.74 10.59 -0.21
CA ARG A 36 22.89 11.58 -1.29
C ARG A 36 23.38 12.92 -0.74
N ASN A 37 22.73 13.44 0.30
CA ASN A 37 23.12 14.71 0.93
C ASN A 37 24.54 14.65 1.52
N ALA A 38 24.93 13.51 2.10
CA ALA A 38 26.28 13.29 2.58
C ALA A 38 27.29 13.35 1.43
N CYS A 39 27.02 12.67 0.30
CA CYS A 39 27.86 12.78 -0.90
C CYS A 39 27.97 14.22 -1.39
N GLU A 40 26.87 14.97 -1.43
CA GLU A 40 26.90 16.39 -1.80
C GLU A 40 27.77 17.21 -0.83
N THR A 41 27.65 17.01 0.48
CA THR A 41 28.52 17.71 1.44
C THR A 41 30.00 17.39 1.27
N THR A 42 30.36 16.18 0.78
CA THR A 42 31.77 15.86 0.52
C THR A 42 32.39 16.69 -0.61
N THR A 43 31.60 17.28 -1.51
CA THR A 43 32.10 18.20 -2.54
C THR A 43 32.79 19.43 -1.96
N SER A 44 32.38 19.87 -0.76
CA SER A 44 33.02 20.99 -0.05
C SER A 44 34.48 20.73 0.33
N TYR A 45 34.92 19.46 0.28
CA TYR A 45 36.30 19.08 0.52
C TYR A 45 37.13 18.92 -0.76
N ASP A 46 36.55 19.07 -1.96
CA ASP A 46 37.23 18.85 -3.24
C ASP A 46 38.47 19.73 -3.43
N ASP A 47 38.39 20.99 -3.02
CA ASP A 47 39.51 21.94 -3.07
C ASP A 47 40.69 21.52 -2.16
N ARG A 48 40.42 20.72 -1.13
CA ARG A 48 41.50 20.15 -0.28
C ARG A 48 42.22 19.02 -1.01
N LEU A 49 41.53 18.34 -1.92
CA LEU A 49 42.08 17.25 -2.73
C LEU A 49 43.02 17.77 -3.82
N ASP A 50 42.86 19.04 -4.20
CA ASP A 50 43.74 19.73 -5.16
C ASP A 50 45.12 20.09 -4.60
N ARG A 51 45.33 19.95 -3.29
CA ARG A 51 46.62 20.28 -2.66
C ARG A 51 47.61 19.13 -2.85
N PRO A 52 48.69 19.31 -3.64
CA PRO A 52 49.59 18.22 -4.03
C PRO A 52 50.27 17.50 -2.86
N GLY A 53 50.40 18.17 -1.70
CA GLY A 53 51.00 17.60 -0.50
C GLY A 53 50.06 16.77 0.38
N TYR A 54 48.74 16.79 0.14
CA TYR A 54 47.75 16.20 1.06
C TYR A 54 46.95 15.03 0.49
N PHE A 55 46.72 14.96 -0.83
CA PHE A 55 45.83 13.94 -1.41
C PHE A 55 46.48 13.06 -2.49
N GLY A 56 47.77 13.25 -2.76
CA GLY A 56 48.53 12.41 -3.69
C GLY A 56 48.28 12.74 -5.16
N SER A 57 48.30 11.71 -6.01
CA SER A 57 48.24 11.85 -7.48
C SER A 57 46.86 12.36 -7.95
N PRO A 58 46.81 13.20 -9.03
CA PRO A 58 45.55 13.59 -9.67
C PRO A 58 44.65 12.42 -10.08
N MET A 59 45.24 11.26 -10.35
CA MET A 59 44.50 10.04 -10.69
C MET A 59 43.62 9.56 -9.53
N LEU A 60 44.12 9.69 -8.29
CA LEU A 60 43.37 9.32 -7.09
C LEU A 60 42.17 10.25 -6.86
N LYS A 61 42.36 11.56 -7.09
CA LYS A 61 41.27 12.54 -7.03
C LYS A 61 40.16 12.19 -8.03
N ASN A 62 40.52 11.92 -9.28
CA ASN A 62 39.55 11.59 -10.32
C ASN A 62 38.76 10.32 -9.99
N SER A 63 39.43 9.28 -9.47
CA SER A 63 38.75 8.06 -9.03
C SER A 63 37.81 8.32 -7.85
N TRP A 64 38.21 9.16 -6.90
CA TRP A 64 37.35 9.55 -5.78
C TRP A 64 36.09 10.30 -6.23
N THR A 65 36.25 11.31 -7.09
CA THR A 65 35.10 12.09 -7.60
C THR A 65 34.15 11.21 -8.39
N GLN A 66 34.67 10.33 -9.25
CA GLN A 66 33.85 9.36 -9.99
C GLN A 66 33.05 8.45 -9.06
N LEU A 67 33.70 7.87 -8.04
CA LEU A 67 33.01 7.01 -7.08
C LEU A 67 31.90 7.76 -6.34
N ARG A 68 32.19 8.98 -5.86
CA ARG A 68 31.21 9.82 -5.18
C ARG A 68 30.00 10.10 -6.08
N ASP A 69 30.24 10.51 -7.32
CA ASP A 69 29.17 10.92 -8.23
C ASP A 69 28.27 9.72 -8.59
N VAL A 70 28.85 8.52 -8.74
CA VAL A 70 28.10 7.26 -8.89
C VAL A 70 27.22 6.99 -7.67
N VAL A 71 27.77 7.12 -6.45
CA VAL A 71 26.98 6.91 -5.22
C VAL A 71 25.89 7.96 -5.06
N TRP A 72 26.17 9.22 -5.37
CA TRP A 72 25.21 10.32 -5.31
C TRP A 72 24.03 10.09 -6.26
N SER A 73 24.30 9.73 -7.52
CA SER A 73 23.25 9.44 -8.51
C SER A 73 22.43 8.22 -8.10
N ALA A 74 23.10 7.10 -7.77
CA ALA A 74 22.41 5.87 -7.43
C ALA A 74 21.54 6.01 -6.16
N ALA A 75 22.04 6.72 -5.13
CA ALA A 75 21.26 6.98 -3.93
C ALA A 75 20.08 7.91 -4.20
N GLY A 76 20.26 8.94 -5.03
CA GLY A 76 19.17 9.83 -5.45
C GLY A 76 18.06 9.10 -6.20
N GLU A 77 18.42 8.36 -7.25
CA GLU A 77 17.47 7.56 -8.02
C GLU A 77 16.74 6.52 -7.15
N THR A 78 17.46 5.87 -6.24
CA THR A 78 16.86 4.89 -5.33
C THR A 78 15.86 5.53 -4.38
N SER A 79 16.22 6.68 -3.79
CA SER A 79 15.30 7.46 -2.94
C SER A 79 14.03 7.84 -3.70
N ASP A 80 14.17 8.39 -4.91
CA ASP A 80 13.04 8.85 -5.71
C ASP A 80 12.12 7.68 -6.10
N ASN A 81 12.70 6.56 -6.53
CA ASN A 81 11.96 5.34 -6.85
C ASN A 81 11.18 4.78 -5.64
N LEU A 82 11.78 4.80 -4.45
CA LEU A 82 11.12 4.34 -3.21
C LEU A 82 9.95 5.26 -2.82
N TRP A 83 10.11 6.56 -2.99
CA TRP A 83 9.03 7.54 -2.78
C TRP A 83 7.88 7.35 -3.77
N GLU A 84 8.18 7.15 -5.04
CA GLU A 84 7.16 6.87 -6.06
C GLU A 84 6.43 5.56 -5.80
N LEU A 85 7.18 4.51 -5.45
CA LEU A 85 6.61 3.21 -5.08
C LEU A 85 5.68 3.32 -3.88
N SER A 86 6.08 4.06 -2.84
CA SER A 86 5.26 4.35 -1.67
C SER A 86 3.92 4.99 -2.06
N ARG A 87 3.95 6.04 -2.87
CA ARG A 87 2.75 6.75 -3.36
C ARG A 87 1.87 5.85 -4.22
N GLY A 88 2.46 5.08 -5.12
CA GLY A 88 1.76 4.15 -5.98
C GLY A 88 1.06 3.05 -5.18
N LEU A 89 1.74 2.50 -4.18
CA LEU A 89 1.19 1.46 -3.31
C LEU A 89 0.05 1.99 -2.43
N ASP A 90 0.18 3.17 -1.81
CA ASP A 90 -0.90 3.76 -1.01
C ASP A 90 -2.14 4.06 -1.87
N ALA A 91 -1.95 4.57 -3.08
CA ALA A 91 -3.05 4.80 -4.03
C ALA A 91 -3.74 3.49 -4.46
N ALA A 92 -2.96 2.44 -4.73
CA ALA A 92 -3.50 1.13 -5.09
C ALA A 92 -4.29 0.50 -3.93
N LEU A 93 -3.79 0.62 -2.70
CA LEU A 93 -4.49 0.15 -1.49
C LEU A 93 -5.80 0.91 -1.27
N ALA A 94 -5.80 2.24 -1.43
CA ALA A 94 -7.00 3.05 -1.30
C ALA A 94 -8.08 2.63 -2.31
N ARG A 95 -7.68 2.36 -3.56
CA ARG A 95 -8.59 1.85 -4.60
C ARG A 95 -9.14 0.47 -4.25
N PHE A 96 -8.27 -0.46 -3.83
CA PHE A 96 -8.68 -1.80 -3.44
C PHE A 96 -9.73 -1.76 -2.31
N VAL A 97 -9.49 -0.97 -1.25
CA VAL A 97 -10.43 -0.85 -0.12
C VAL A 97 -11.76 -0.24 -0.58
N HIS A 98 -11.74 0.72 -1.49
CA HIS A 98 -12.96 1.32 -2.03
C HIS A 98 -13.79 0.32 -2.84
N GLU A 99 -13.13 -0.44 -3.72
CA GLU A 99 -13.76 -1.48 -4.54
C GLU A 99 -14.33 -2.61 -3.66
N ASP A 100 -13.58 -3.07 -2.66
CA ASP A 100 -14.03 -4.10 -1.71
C ASP A 100 -15.25 -3.65 -0.89
N THR A 101 -15.24 -2.40 -0.40
CA THR A 101 -16.39 -1.82 0.33
C THR A 101 -17.63 -1.74 -0.57
N THR A 102 -17.45 -1.39 -1.83
CA THR A 102 -18.55 -1.30 -2.81
C THR A 102 -19.11 -2.69 -3.10
N ALA A 103 -18.25 -3.67 -3.35
CA ALA A 103 -18.66 -5.06 -3.58
C ALA A 103 -19.41 -5.64 -2.37
N ALA A 104 -18.93 -5.39 -1.15
CA ALA A 104 -19.61 -5.83 0.07
C ALA A 104 -21.01 -5.20 0.20
N ALA A 105 -21.15 -3.90 -0.12
CA ALA A 105 -22.45 -3.23 -0.12
C ALA A 105 -23.42 -3.81 -1.16
N GLU A 106 -22.92 -4.13 -2.36
CA GLU A 106 -23.72 -4.78 -3.41
C GLU A 106 -24.16 -6.20 -3.00
N MET A 107 -23.26 -6.99 -2.41
CA MET A 107 -23.58 -8.32 -1.90
C MET A 107 -24.67 -8.26 -0.82
N LEU A 108 -24.60 -7.30 0.11
CA LEU A 108 -25.63 -7.07 1.11
C LEU A 108 -26.98 -6.70 0.49
N LYS A 109 -26.97 -5.85 -0.55
CA LYS A 109 -28.18 -5.47 -1.28
C LYS A 109 -28.82 -6.67 -1.96
N ILE A 110 -28.04 -7.50 -2.64
CA ILE A 110 -28.52 -8.73 -3.29
C ILE A 110 -29.08 -9.70 -2.24
N ARG A 111 -28.38 -9.91 -1.12
CA ARG A 111 -28.87 -10.75 -0.02
C ARG A 111 -30.23 -10.27 0.48
N ASN A 112 -30.37 -8.98 0.76
CA ASN A 112 -31.61 -8.41 1.27
C ASN A 112 -32.76 -8.51 0.24
N GLN A 113 -32.48 -8.43 -1.06
CA GLN A 113 -33.49 -8.68 -2.11
C GLN A 113 -33.96 -10.13 -2.11
N VAL A 114 -33.03 -11.09 -2.05
CA VAL A 114 -33.34 -12.53 -2.02
C VAL A 114 -34.07 -12.93 -0.73
N GLU A 115 -33.72 -12.33 0.41
CA GLU A 115 -34.43 -12.56 1.68
C GLU A 115 -35.81 -11.90 1.72
N GLY A 116 -35.97 -10.71 1.11
CA GLY A 116 -37.25 -10.03 0.95
C GLY A 116 -38.26 -10.85 0.13
N ASP A 117 -37.80 -11.46 -0.96
CA ASP A 117 -38.60 -12.36 -1.81
C ASP A 117 -39.01 -13.66 -1.12
N ARG A 118 -38.30 -14.08 -0.06
CA ARG A 118 -38.71 -15.26 0.73
C ARG A 118 -39.88 -15.00 1.67
N SER A 119 -40.19 -13.75 2.01
CA SER A 119 -41.29 -13.44 2.93
C SER A 119 -42.66 -13.39 2.25
N THR A 120 -42.73 -13.08 0.95
CA THR A 120 -43.98 -12.96 0.20
C THR A 120 -44.52 -14.28 -0.34
N GLY A 121 -43.72 -15.36 -0.32
CA GLY A 121 -44.10 -16.66 -0.90
C GLY A 121 -44.73 -17.67 0.06
N ASN A 122 -44.74 -17.42 1.38
CA ASN A 122 -45.20 -18.42 2.36
C ASN A 122 -46.58 -18.12 3.00
N ASP A 123 -47.19 -16.98 2.67
CA ASP A 123 -48.52 -16.62 3.19
C ASP A 123 -49.66 -17.24 2.37
N GLU A 124 -49.39 -17.75 1.16
CA GLU A 124 -50.42 -18.34 0.29
C GLU A 124 -50.83 -19.76 0.74
N TRP A 125 -50.04 -20.42 1.60
CA TRP A 125 -50.33 -21.76 2.14
C TRP A 125 -50.73 -21.78 3.63
N THR A 126 -50.67 -20.63 4.32
CA THR A 126 -51.00 -20.50 5.75
C THR A 126 -52.31 -19.75 6.01
N ALA A 127 -52.92 -19.14 4.98
CA ALA A 127 -54.30 -18.70 5.01
C ALA A 127 -55.22 -19.94 5.02
N GLY A 128 -55.70 -20.28 6.21
CA GLY A 128 -56.58 -21.41 6.48
C GLY A 128 -57.75 -21.50 5.49
N HIS A 129 -57.87 -22.66 4.86
CA HIS A 129 -59.10 -23.09 4.22
C HIS A 129 -60.03 -23.56 5.34
N ASP A 130 -60.74 -22.63 5.97
CA ASP A 130 -61.86 -22.95 6.85
C ASP A 130 -63.17 -22.86 6.04
N ASP A 131 -64.11 -23.73 6.42
CA ASP A 131 -65.54 -23.67 6.14
C ASP A 131 -66.07 -24.29 4.82
N GLY A 132 -66.13 -25.63 4.78
CA GLY A 132 -66.98 -26.38 3.86
C GLY A 132 -67.77 -27.48 4.56
N HIS A 133 -69.00 -27.16 4.99
CA HIS A 133 -69.99 -28.09 5.55
C HIS A 133 -70.08 -29.43 4.80
N TYR A 134 -69.89 -30.54 5.53
CA TYR A 134 -70.38 -31.86 5.10
C TYR A 134 -71.84 -32.04 5.57
N PRO A 135 -72.81 -32.24 4.67
CA PRO A 135 -74.15 -32.64 5.07
C PRO A 135 -74.12 -34.09 5.58
N ARG A 136 -74.96 -34.35 6.59
CA ARG A 136 -75.13 -35.63 7.29
C ARG A 136 -75.59 -36.77 6.38
#